data_AF-A0A933RKL8-F1
#
_entry.id   AF-A0A933RKL8-F1
#
_cell.length_a   1.000
_cell.length_b   1.000
_cell.length_c   1.000
_cell.angle_alpha   90.00
_cell.angle_beta   90.00
_cell.angle_gamma   90.00
#
_symmetry.space_group_name_H-M   'P 1'
#
loop_
_entity.id
_entity.type
_entity.pdbx_description
1 polymer ?
#
loop_
_entity_poly.entity_id
_entity_poly.type
_entity_poly.pdbx_seq_one_letter_code
_entity_poly.pdbx_strand_id
1 'polypeptide(L)'
;MKEMPSLNALLILIVAMLMTACASRPPSSADLATEFVSTLEMHSPTHDDVPLRTYCIRDLDHNGRFEVLERISAYENAPGFLNVEVAPAFDWINIYRERNGAFVEATKDFPSFLAERKEHYEFWLRILGCPEVLSQDSQALIEKNKEEFREVISSYLHRLE
;
A
#
# COMPACT_ATOMS: atom_id res chain seq x y z
N MET A 1 -11.76 -60.00 26.47
CA MET A 1 -10.83 -59.99 25.33
C MET A 1 -11.18 -58.80 24.46
N LYS A 2 -10.27 -57.84 24.27
CA LYS A 2 -10.51 -56.70 23.37
C LYS A 2 -10.23 -57.17 21.94
N GLU A 3 -11.25 -57.14 21.08
CA GLU A 3 -11.09 -57.42 19.66
C GLU A 3 -10.22 -56.32 19.04
N MET A 4 -9.13 -56.71 18.37
CA MET A 4 -8.34 -55.79 17.56
C MET A 4 -9.10 -55.48 16.27
N PRO A 5 -9.17 -54.21 15.85
CA PRO A 5 -9.82 -53.85 14.60
C PRO A 5 -9.12 -54.54 13.42
N SER A 6 -9.91 -54.99 12.45
CA SER A 6 -9.40 -55.65 11.24
C SER A 6 -8.50 -54.68 10.44
N LEU A 7 -7.54 -55.22 9.70
CA LEU A 7 -6.62 -54.43 8.86
C LEU A 7 -7.36 -53.45 7.94
N ASN A 8 -8.54 -53.84 7.45
CA ASN A 8 -9.42 -53.01 6.62
C ASN A 8 -10.05 -51.85 7.41
N ALA A 9 -10.43 -52.07 8.67
CA ALA A 9 -10.93 -51.00 9.54
C ALA A 9 -9.83 -49.99 9.88
N LEU A 10 -8.58 -50.46 10.05
CA LEU A 10 -7.41 -49.59 10.25
C LEU A 10 -7.12 -48.75 8.99
N LEU A 11 -7.21 -49.35 7.79
CA LEU A 11 -6.98 -48.67 6.52
C LEU A 11 -8.04 -47.58 6.25
N ILE A 12 -9.32 -47.87 6.54
CA ILE A 12 -10.42 -46.91 6.39
C ILE A 12 -10.26 -45.73 7.37
N LEU A 13 -9.79 -45.98 8.60
CA LEU A 13 -9.53 -44.93 9.58
C LEU A 13 -8.38 -44.02 9.15
N ILE A 14 -7.31 -44.59 8.56
CA ILE A 14 -6.17 -43.85 8.02
C ILE A 14 -6.59 -42.99 6.82
N VAL A 15 -7.39 -43.54 5.90
CA VAL A 15 -7.92 -42.80 4.76
C VAL A 15 -8.87 -41.67 5.21
N ALA A 16 -9.70 -41.91 6.23
CA ALA A 16 -10.57 -40.88 6.80
C ALA A 16 -9.78 -39.76 7.51
N MET A 17 -8.70 -40.09 8.21
CA MET A 17 -7.78 -39.10 8.80
C MET A 17 -6.96 -38.33 7.75
N LEU A 18 -6.66 -38.93 6.60
CA LEU A 18 -6.03 -38.25 5.46
C LEU A 18 -7.00 -37.32 4.71
N MET A 19 -8.29 -37.66 4.68
CA MET A 19 -9.33 -36.85 4.02
C MET A 19 -9.83 -35.67 4.88
N THR A 20 -9.63 -35.69 6.21
CA THR A 20 -9.86 -34.52 7.08
C THR A 20 -8.69 -33.55 7.09
N ALA A 21 -7.55 -33.93 6.52
CA ALA A 21 -6.50 -33.00 6.11
C ALA A 21 -6.86 -32.35 4.76
N CYS A 22 -8.09 -31.83 4.62
CA CYS A 22 -8.31 -30.62 3.82
C CYS A 22 -7.61 -29.47 4.54
N ALA A 23 -6.30 -29.55 4.65
CA ALA A 23 -5.47 -28.44 5.07
C ALA A 23 -5.64 -27.40 3.96
N SER A 24 -6.48 -26.40 4.21
CA SER A 24 -6.42 -25.16 3.46
C SER A 24 -4.96 -24.77 3.40
N ARG A 25 -4.42 -24.62 2.19
CA ARG A 25 -3.05 -24.15 2.00
C ARG A 25 -2.92 -22.88 2.84
N PRO A 26 -1.84 -22.73 3.65
CA PRO A 26 -1.65 -21.48 4.37
C PRO A 26 -1.72 -20.32 3.37
N PRO A 27 -2.41 -19.22 3.70
CA PRO A 27 -2.64 -18.13 2.78
C PRO A 27 -1.30 -17.63 2.22
N SER A 28 -1.27 -17.33 0.93
CA SER A 28 -0.08 -16.76 0.31
C SER A 28 0.19 -15.36 0.86
N SER A 29 1.40 -14.85 0.68
CA SER A 29 1.71 -13.47 1.06
C SER A 29 0.79 -12.46 0.38
N ALA A 30 0.34 -12.74 -0.86
CA ALA A 30 -0.59 -11.88 -1.58
C ALA A 30 -2.01 -11.94 -0.99
N ASP A 31 -2.45 -13.12 -0.53
CA ASP A 31 -3.76 -13.28 0.13
C ASP A 31 -3.77 -12.49 1.46
N LEU A 32 -2.70 -12.63 2.25
CA LEU A 32 -2.53 -11.88 3.51
C LEU A 32 -2.49 -10.36 3.27
N ALA A 33 -1.78 -9.90 2.24
CA ALA A 33 -1.75 -8.49 1.85
C ALA A 33 -3.13 -7.99 1.42
N THR A 34 -3.91 -8.81 0.71
CA THR A 34 -5.27 -8.46 0.26
C THR A 34 -6.22 -8.33 1.44
N GLU A 35 -6.18 -9.27 2.39
CA GLU A 35 -6.98 -9.19 3.63
C GLU A 35 -6.61 -7.94 4.44
N PHE A 36 -5.33 -7.60 4.50
CA PHE A 36 -4.88 -6.39 5.17
C PHE A 36 -5.36 -5.12 4.45
N VAL A 37 -5.33 -5.07 3.12
CA VAL A 37 -5.93 -3.97 2.33
C VAL A 37 -7.41 -3.79 2.65
N SER A 38 -8.19 -4.87 2.68
CA SER A 38 -9.61 -4.78 3.06
C SER A 38 -9.80 -4.22 4.48
N THR A 39 -8.86 -4.54 5.39
CA THR A 39 -8.86 -3.96 6.74
C THR A 39 -8.59 -2.46 6.71
N LEU A 40 -7.63 -1.99 5.91
CA LEU A 40 -7.34 -0.56 5.75
C LEU A 40 -8.50 0.19 5.07
N GLU A 41 -9.12 -0.39 4.04
CA GLU A 41 -10.26 0.18 3.33
C GLU A 41 -11.45 0.45 4.25
N MET A 42 -11.75 -0.45 5.20
CA MET A 42 -12.81 -0.25 6.19
C MET A 42 -12.60 0.97 7.10
N HIS A 43 -11.36 1.43 7.25
CA HIS A 43 -10.99 2.57 8.08
C HIS A 43 -10.52 3.77 7.25
N SER A 44 -10.58 3.67 5.92
CA SER A 44 -10.16 4.74 5.02
C SER A 44 -11.12 5.93 5.16
N PRO A 45 -10.62 7.17 5.18
CA PRO A 45 -11.48 8.34 5.04
C PRO A 45 -12.17 8.32 3.67
N THR A 46 -13.38 8.87 3.64
CA THR A 46 -14.25 8.89 2.46
C THR A 46 -14.78 10.29 2.18
N HIS A 47 -15.14 10.55 0.92
CA HIS A 47 -15.92 11.70 0.49
C HIS A 47 -16.99 11.21 -0.49
N ASP A 48 -18.26 11.50 -0.23
CA ASP A 48 -19.40 10.96 -0.99
C ASP A 48 -19.33 9.43 -1.17
N ASP A 49 -19.01 8.72 -0.09
CA ASP A 49 -18.81 7.26 -0.05
C ASP A 49 -17.66 6.72 -0.92
N VAL A 50 -16.82 7.60 -1.48
CA VAL A 50 -15.62 7.23 -2.23
C VAL A 50 -14.40 7.25 -1.31
N PRO A 51 -13.62 6.15 -1.20
CA PRO A 51 -12.37 6.14 -0.45
C PRO A 51 -11.35 7.14 -0.99
N LEU A 52 -10.73 7.90 -0.09
CA LEU A 52 -9.73 8.91 -0.44
C LEU A 52 -8.31 8.35 -0.54
N ARG A 53 -8.05 7.20 0.08
CA ARG A 53 -6.76 6.51 0.03
C ARG A 53 -6.82 5.38 -0.99
N THR A 54 -5.68 5.10 -1.61
CA THR A 54 -5.55 3.99 -2.55
C THR A 54 -4.46 3.03 -2.11
N TYR A 55 -4.66 1.75 -2.39
CA TYR A 55 -3.79 0.67 -1.93
C TYR A 55 -3.20 -0.09 -3.11
N CYS A 56 -1.94 -0.50 -2.99
CA CYS A 56 -1.25 -1.30 -3.99
C CYS A 56 -0.46 -2.42 -3.30
N ILE A 57 -0.51 -3.62 -3.86
CA ILE A 57 0.24 -4.78 -3.37
C ILE A 57 1.45 -4.98 -4.30
N ARG A 58 2.67 -4.96 -3.77
CA ARG A 58 3.90 -5.09 -4.56
C ARG A 58 4.99 -5.79 -3.76
N ASP A 59 5.77 -6.63 -4.42
CA ASP A 59 7.02 -7.18 -3.89
C ASP A 59 8.14 -6.15 -4.14
N LEU A 60 8.52 -5.38 -3.11
CA LEU A 60 9.44 -4.25 -3.24
C LEU A 60 10.91 -4.65 -3.22
N ASP A 61 11.25 -5.75 -2.55
CA ASP A 61 12.63 -6.24 -2.40
C ASP A 61 12.89 -7.55 -3.16
N HIS A 62 11.93 -8.00 -3.98
CA HIS A 62 11.98 -9.16 -4.87
C HIS A 62 12.21 -10.48 -4.12
N ASN A 63 11.64 -10.62 -2.93
CA ASN A 63 11.82 -11.79 -2.07
C ASN A 63 10.62 -12.78 -2.13
N GLY A 64 9.58 -12.49 -2.92
CA GLY A 64 8.36 -13.28 -3.04
C GLY A 64 7.32 -13.04 -1.94
N ARG A 65 7.58 -12.10 -1.02
CA ARG A 65 6.62 -11.52 -0.07
C ARG A 65 6.18 -10.17 -0.58
N PHE A 66 4.92 -9.86 -0.35
CA PHE A 66 4.29 -8.65 -0.86
C PHE A 66 4.04 -7.66 0.27
N GLU A 67 4.44 -6.43 0.02
CA GLU A 67 4.11 -5.26 0.82
C GLU A 67 2.80 -4.62 0.36
N VAL A 68 2.14 -3.95 1.30
CA VAL A 68 0.99 -3.08 1.02
C VAL A 68 1.45 -1.63 1.05
N LEU A 69 1.24 -0.92 -0.05
CA LEU A 69 1.53 0.50 -0.20
C LEU A 69 0.22 1.27 -0.09
N GLU A 70 0.09 2.10 0.94
CA GLU A 70 -1.03 3.03 1.13
C GLU A 70 -0.63 4.41 0.61
N ARG A 71 -1.38 4.94 -0.36
CA ARG A 71 -1.20 6.31 -0.86
C ARG A 71 -2.11 7.26 -0.11
N ILE A 72 -1.52 8.33 0.42
CA ILE A 72 -2.20 9.38 1.18
C ILE A 72 -1.88 10.73 0.54
N SER A 73 -2.91 11.44 0.09
CA SER A 73 -2.76 12.82 -0.40
C SER A 73 -2.66 13.80 0.75
N ALA A 74 -1.77 14.80 0.65
CA ALA A 74 -1.76 15.94 1.58
C ALA A 74 -3.10 16.70 1.62
N TYR A 75 -3.90 16.57 0.56
CA TYR A 75 -5.17 17.26 0.35
C TYR A 75 -6.38 16.32 0.53
N GLU A 76 -6.23 15.25 1.31
CA GLU A 76 -7.31 14.35 1.74
C GLU A 76 -8.53 15.12 2.29
N ASN A 77 -8.31 16.22 3.02
CA ASN A 77 -9.39 17.04 3.58
C ASN A 77 -10.01 18.04 2.57
N ALA A 78 -9.50 18.11 1.34
CA ALA A 78 -10.03 18.95 0.27
C ALA A 78 -10.17 18.16 -1.05
N PRO A 79 -11.06 17.15 -1.12
CA PRO A 79 -11.24 16.34 -2.33
C PRO A 79 -11.62 17.19 -3.55
N GLY A 80 -11.01 16.90 -4.70
CA GLY A 80 -11.22 17.64 -5.94
C GLY A 80 -10.49 18.99 -6.04
N PHE A 81 -9.74 19.38 -5.00
CA PHE A 81 -8.92 20.60 -5.05
C PHE A 81 -7.78 20.51 -6.08
N LEU A 82 -7.10 19.36 -6.10
CA LEU A 82 -6.03 19.11 -7.05
C LEU A 82 -6.59 18.56 -8.36
N ASN A 83 -6.06 19.05 -9.48
CA ASN A 83 -6.34 18.43 -10.76
C ASN A 83 -5.51 17.13 -10.93
N VAL A 84 -5.93 16.30 -11.89
CA VAL A 84 -5.31 14.97 -12.12
C VAL A 84 -3.83 15.04 -12.51
N GLU A 85 -3.40 16.15 -13.14
CA GLU A 85 -2.02 16.32 -13.61
C GLU A 85 -1.06 16.53 -12.44
N VAL A 86 -1.44 17.34 -11.46
CA VAL A 86 -0.58 17.70 -10.31
C VAL A 86 -0.83 16.81 -9.09
N ALA A 87 -2.00 16.17 -8.97
CA ALA A 87 -2.35 15.36 -7.80
C ALA A 87 -1.26 14.38 -7.33
N PRO A 88 -0.59 13.60 -8.21
CA PRO A 88 0.44 12.65 -7.81
C PRO A 88 1.68 13.27 -7.15
N ALA A 89 1.89 14.58 -7.28
CA ALA A 89 2.98 15.30 -6.61
C ALA A 89 2.84 15.27 -5.08
N PHE A 90 1.60 15.20 -4.60
CA PHE A 90 1.25 15.40 -3.18
C PHE A 90 0.93 14.10 -2.44
N ASP A 91 1.15 12.96 -3.07
CA ASP A 91 0.97 11.65 -2.44
C ASP A 91 2.19 11.25 -1.60
N TRP A 92 1.97 10.98 -0.33
CA TRP A 92 2.87 10.22 0.52
C TRP A 92 2.51 8.73 0.49
N ILE A 93 3.52 7.86 0.57
CA ILE A 93 3.32 6.41 0.56
C ILE A 93 3.77 5.81 1.91
N ASN A 94 2.84 5.24 2.66
CA ASN A 94 3.17 4.33 3.75
C ASN A 94 3.35 2.92 3.20
N ILE A 95 4.33 2.19 3.71
CA ILE A 95 4.59 0.80 3.32
C ILE A 95 4.39 -0.09 4.54
N TYR A 96 3.59 -1.13 4.38
CA TYR A 96 3.34 -2.13 5.40
C TYR A 96 3.90 -3.48 4.95
N ARG A 97 4.58 -4.17 5.87
CA ARG A 97 5.09 -5.52 5.63
C ARG A 97 4.66 -6.48 6.72
N GLU A 98 4.50 -7.74 6.38
CA GLU A 98 4.22 -8.80 7.35
C GLU A 98 5.46 -9.07 8.22
N ARG A 99 5.27 -9.02 9.55
CA ARG A 99 6.22 -9.44 10.57
C ARG A 99 5.49 -10.17 11.68
N ASN A 100 5.91 -11.40 11.96
CA ASN A 100 5.39 -12.21 13.07
C ASN A 100 3.86 -12.39 13.06
N GLY A 101 3.28 -12.55 11.88
CA GLY A 101 1.84 -12.78 11.68
C GLY A 101 0.99 -11.53 11.57
N ALA A 102 1.59 -10.32 11.53
CA ALA A 102 0.85 -9.07 11.40
C ALA A 102 1.55 -8.09 10.44
N PHE A 103 0.77 -7.28 9.73
CA PHE A 103 1.31 -6.16 8.96
C PHE A 103 1.67 -5.00 9.89
N VAL A 104 2.88 -4.46 9.72
CA VAL A 104 3.37 -3.29 10.47
C VAL A 104 3.96 -2.28 9.50
N GLU A 105 3.89 -0.99 9.85
CA GLU A 105 4.53 0.06 9.06
C GLU A 105 6.04 -0.17 9.03
N ALA A 106 6.58 -0.17 7.82
CA ALA A 106 7.97 -0.49 7.51
C ALA A 106 8.53 0.41 6.40
N THR A 107 7.95 1.60 6.22
CA THR A 107 8.32 2.57 5.17
C THR A 107 9.83 2.78 5.06
N LYS A 108 10.52 2.92 6.21
CA LYS A 108 11.97 3.15 6.28
C LYS A 108 12.84 1.96 5.88
N ASP A 109 12.26 0.77 5.76
CA ASP A 109 13.00 -0.45 5.46
C ASP A 109 13.27 -0.65 3.96
N PHE A 110 12.76 0.23 3.10
CA PHE A 110 12.84 0.12 1.64
C PHE A 110 13.63 1.27 1.01
N PRO A 111 14.96 1.37 1.23
CA PRO A 111 15.76 2.52 0.81
C PRO A 111 15.75 2.78 -0.70
N SER A 112 15.73 1.72 -1.53
CA SER A 112 15.64 1.88 -2.99
C SER A 112 14.32 2.52 -3.42
N PHE A 113 13.20 2.10 -2.84
CA PHE A 113 11.91 2.72 -3.09
C PHE A 113 11.87 4.17 -2.59
N LEU A 114 12.44 4.44 -1.41
CA LEU A 114 12.53 5.79 -0.86
C LEU A 114 13.42 6.72 -1.70
N ALA A 115 14.48 6.19 -2.32
CA ALA A 115 15.29 6.94 -3.28
C ALA A 115 14.47 7.33 -4.52
N GLU A 116 13.69 6.40 -5.10
CA GLU A 116 12.77 6.71 -6.21
C GLU A 116 11.74 7.78 -5.81
N ARG A 117 11.20 7.71 -4.59
CA ARG A 117 10.28 8.73 -4.07
C ARG A 117 10.95 10.08 -3.88
N LYS A 118 12.20 10.10 -3.40
CA LYS A 118 12.99 11.33 -3.29
C LYS A 118 13.15 12.00 -4.65
N GLU A 119 13.56 11.24 -5.67
CA GLU A 119 13.70 11.75 -7.04
C GLU A 119 12.37 12.29 -7.60
N HIS A 120 11.26 11.61 -7.31
CA HIS A 120 9.90 12.09 -7.65
C HIS A 120 9.59 13.45 -7.02
N TYR A 121 9.83 13.61 -5.71
CA TYR A 121 9.56 14.88 -5.02
C TYR A 121 10.50 16.00 -5.49
N GLU A 122 11.78 15.71 -5.71
CA GLU A 122 12.72 16.67 -6.28
C GLU A 122 12.34 17.10 -7.71
N PHE A 123 11.83 16.16 -8.52
CA PHE A 123 11.26 16.47 -9.82
C PHE A 123 10.10 17.45 -9.70
N TRP A 124 9.15 17.19 -8.82
CA TRP A 124 8.01 18.08 -8.64
C TRP A 124 8.39 19.46 -8.10
N LEU A 125 9.39 19.58 -7.22
CA LEU A 125 9.91 20.90 -6.83
C LEU A 125 10.44 21.71 -8.02
N ARG A 126 11.09 21.05 -8.99
CA ARG A 126 11.53 21.72 -10.23
C ARG A 126 10.34 22.16 -11.08
N ILE A 127 9.34 21.30 -11.23
CA ILE A 127 8.10 21.60 -11.97
C ILE A 127 7.33 22.76 -11.33
N LEU A 128 7.20 22.80 -10.01
CA LEU A 128 6.57 23.92 -9.30
C LEU A 128 7.33 25.24 -9.50
N GLY A 129 8.64 25.18 -9.73
CA GLY A 129 9.47 26.34 -10.06
C GLY A 129 9.34 26.81 -11.53
N CYS A 130 8.95 25.91 -12.43
CA CYS A 130 8.78 26.17 -13.86
C CYS A 130 7.60 25.34 -14.42
N PRO A 131 6.35 25.76 -14.17
CA PRO A 131 5.17 24.96 -14.50
C PRO A 131 4.76 25.04 -15.98
N GLU A 132 5.57 25.65 -16.85
CA GLU A 132 5.25 25.91 -18.27
C GLU A 132 4.95 24.64 -19.08
N VAL A 133 5.47 23.49 -18.63
CA VAL A 133 5.24 22.17 -19.24
C VAL A 133 3.87 21.57 -18.90
N LEU A 134 3.17 22.12 -17.91
CA LEU A 134 1.86 21.67 -17.47
C LEU A 134 0.74 22.39 -18.22
N SER A 135 -0.48 21.88 -18.09
CA SER A 135 -1.68 22.56 -18.60
C SER A 135 -1.89 23.95 -17.96
N GLN A 136 -2.64 24.82 -18.64
CA GLN A 136 -2.95 26.17 -18.14
C GLN A 136 -3.67 26.15 -16.78
N ASP A 137 -4.57 25.18 -16.57
CA ASP A 137 -5.29 25.02 -15.30
C ASP A 137 -4.33 24.64 -14.16
N SER A 138 -3.38 23.74 -14.42
CA SER A 138 -2.32 23.39 -13.46
C SER A 138 -1.41 24.57 -13.14
N GLN A 139 -1.03 25.35 -14.15
CA GLN A 139 -0.21 26.54 -13.96
C GLN A 139 -0.93 27.56 -13.06
N ALA A 140 -2.22 27.81 -13.31
CA ALA A 140 -3.03 28.72 -12.49
C ALA A 140 -3.21 28.21 -11.05
N LEU A 141 -3.40 26.90 -10.88
CA LEU A 141 -3.49 26.27 -9.56
C LEU A 141 -2.18 26.39 -8.78
N ILE A 142 -1.05 26.11 -9.43
CA ILE A 142 0.29 26.21 -8.81
C ILE A 142 0.59 27.65 -8.42
N GLU A 143 0.35 28.62 -9.29
CA GLU A 143 0.65 30.03 -9.00
C GLU A 143 -0.15 30.55 -7.81
N LYS A 144 -1.42 30.11 -7.66
CA LYS A 144 -2.26 30.47 -6.50
C LYS A 144 -1.78 29.88 -5.17
N ASN A 145 -1.10 28.74 -5.18
CA ASN A 145 -0.80 27.95 -3.96
C ASN A 145 0.71 27.65 -3.82
N LYS A 146 1.55 28.44 -4.47
CA LYS A 146 2.97 28.15 -4.69
C LYS A 146 3.77 27.82 -3.43
N GLU A 147 3.62 28.65 -2.40
CA GLU A 147 4.37 28.48 -1.14
C GLU A 147 3.90 27.24 -0.37
N GLU A 148 2.58 27.03 -0.29
CA GLU A 148 2.01 25.85 0.37
C GLU A 148 2.44 24.56 -0.33
N PHE A 149 2.37 24.52 -1.66
CA PHE A 149 2.78 23.36 -2.45
C PHE A 149 4.26 23.04 -2.23
N ARG A 150 5.10 24.07 -2.17
CA ARG A 150 6.53 23.91 -1.90
C ARG A 150 6.77 23.38 -0.49
N GLU A 151 6.05 23.88 0.50
CA GLU A 151 6.16 23.45 1.90
C GLU A 151 5.81 21.96 2.05
N VAL A 152 4.70 21.52 1.45
CA VAL A 152 4.26 20.12 1.48
C VAL A 152 5.34 19.20 0.89
N ILE A 153 5.83 19.49 -0.32
CA ILE A 153 6.83 18.63 -0.96
C ILE A 153 8.17 18.66 -0.20
N SER A 154 8.55 19.83 0.34
CA SER A 154 9.77 19.94 1.16
C SER A 154 9.66 19.13 2.46
N SER A 155 8.47 19.06 3.06
CA SER A 155 8.21 18.23 4.24
C SER A 155 8.40 16.73 3.94
N TYR A 156 8.00 16.28 2.75
CA TYR A 156 8.21 14.90 2.31
C TYR A 156 9.69 14.59 2.13
N LEU A 157 10.46 15.49 1.51
CA LEU A 157 11.90 15.33 1.37
C LEU A 157 12.58 15.26 2.74
N HIS A 158 12.21 16.12 3.68
CA HIS A 158 12.74 16.08 5.04
C HIS A 158 12.40 14.77 5.77
N ARG A 159 11.21 14.21 5.54
CA ARG A 159 10.80 12.91 6.12
C ARG A 159 11.62 11.73 5.58
N LEU A 160 12.25 11.88 4.42
CA LEU A 160 13.09 10.86 3.77
C LEU A 160 14.57 10.94 4.18
N GLU A 161 14.99 12.00 4.88
CA GLU A 161 16.35 12.17 5.43
C GLU A 161 16.51 11.50 6.80
#